data_AF-A0A934FV58-F1
#
_entry.id   AF-A0A934FV58-F1
#
_cell.length_a   1.000
_cell.length_b   1.000
_cell.length_c   1.000
_cell.angle_alpha   90.00
_cell.angle_beta   90.00
_cell.angle_gamma   90.00
#
_symmetry.space_group_name_H-M   'P 1'
#
loop_
_entity.id
_entity.type
_entity.pdbx_description
1 polymer ?
#
loop_
_entity_poly.entity_id
_entity_poly.type
_entity_poly.pdbx_seq_one_letter_code
_entity_poly.pdbx_strand_id
1 'polypeptide(L)'
;MRTTILCGSLVLAPLAAQQTDSAAPEGTLAHTGAYVIEKGAPTKWKRPAFRFDPKVATGRKAAKVVVVIYDPVLEQHDGKRLTEWLGASDPVEFSHILVDVIREASWGYVNYEIADVIRVDGYTKKVDGFRYDDDSYLEVRKTKQWQPSPTSYRAVMEENGLVERFMDEGITEMWLWGADGFHFDEFAFLVPRRYERYGPTDNPWLYRPYDIPAELGRTTWVMGFNVEVGADNMIHSYVHRVESIMALAFGDGVWDPQTRRDPWNVFTYLEMDAPGNPSMVGNCHVPPNGQSGYDYDNRRRVMSWSDRWARYPDLRGEPRITSSWSWGKNQFGYMRWILGKLPKGPGSTDWGYDNWWVYVANTDGDLPEWTPPEQGRFVLPDDYPEPARR
;
A
#
# COMPACT_ATOMS: atom_id res chain seq x y z
N MET A 1 2.76 -24.48 -64.34
CA MET A 1 1.87 -24.23 -63.18
C MET A 1 2.73 -23.67 -62.06
N ARG A 2 2.68 -22.36 -61.84
CA ARG A 2 3.35 -21.67 -60.73
C ARG A 2 2.24 -21.30 -59.74
N THR A 3 2.34 -21.80 -58.51
CA THR A 3 1.39 -21.48 -57.43
C THR A 3 2.03 -20.41 -56.56
N THR A 4 1.47 -19.20 -56.62
CA THR A 4 1.82 -18.05 -55.81
C THR A 4 1.28 -18.25 -54.40
N ILE A 5 2.15 -18.16 -53.38
CA ILE A 5 1.76 -18.09 -51.97
C ILE A 5 1.58 -16.61 -51.64
N LEU A 6 0.35 -16.19 -51.33
CA LEU A 6 0.07 -14.87 -50.76
C LEU A 6 0.39 -14.88 -49.27
N CYS A 7 1.37 -14.09 -48.85
CA CYS A 7 1.52 -13.63 -47.47
C CYS A 7 0.38 -12.66 -47.15
N GLY A 8 -0.54 -13.05 -46.26
CA GLY A 8 -1.49 -12.14 -45.64
C GLY A 8 -0.88 -11.53 -44.38
N SER A 9 -0.48 -10.27 -44.48
CA SER A 9 -0.09 -9.45 -43.33
C SER A 9 -1.34 -9.16 -42.49
N LEU A 10 -1.47 -9.81 -41.32
CA LEU A 10 -2.42 -9.39 -40.31
C LEU A 10 -1.91 -8.06 -39.71
N VAL A 11 -2.46 -6.96 -40.20
CA VAL A 11 -2.40 -5.68 -39.50
C VAL A 11 -3.25 -5.84 -38.24
N LEU A 12 -2.59 -6.06 -37.09
CA LEU A 12 -3.19 -5.86 -35.78
C LEU A 12 -3.56 -4.38 -35.70
N ALA A 13 -4.83 -4.07 -35.91
CA ALA A 13 -5.38 -2.79 -35.52
C ALA A 13 -5.12 -2.61 -34.01
N PRO A 14 -4.67 -1.43 -33.56
CA PRO A 14 -4.58 -1.18 -32.13
C PRO A 14 -6.00 -1.35 -31.57
N LEU A 15 -6.15 -2.18 -30.52
CA LEU A 15 -7.35 -2.10 -29.70
C LEU A 15 -7.43 -0.65 -29.23
N ALA A 16 -8.36 0.10 -29.81
CA ALA A 16 -8.80 1.35 -29.22
C ALA A 16 -9.15 1.02 -27.78
N ALA A 17 -8.39 1.58 -26.83
CA ALA A 17 -8.74 1.56 -25.43
C ALA A 17 -10.21 1.98 -25.35
N GLN A 18 -11.08 1.03 -25.04
CA GLN A 18 -12.48 1.31 -24.77
C GLN A 18 -12.47 2.25 -23.57
N GLN A 19 -12.56 3.54 -23.87
CA GLN A 19 -12.90 4.58 -22.92
C GLN A 19 -14.37 4.36 -22.57
N THR A 20 -14.64 3.30 -21.80
CA THR A 20 -15.90 3.15 -21.08
C THR A 20 -15.94 4.30 -20.08
N ASP A 21 -17.00 5.10 -20.09
CA ASP A 21 -17.23 6.22 -19.17
C ASP A 21 -16.83 5.83 -17.74
N SER A 22 -15.61 6.19 -17.33
CA SER A 22 -15.18 5.99 -15.95
C SER A 22 -16.09 6.80 -15.06
N ALA A 23 -16.67 6.20 -14.02
CA ALA A 23 -17.54 6.91 -13.08
C ALA A 23 -16.91 8.24 -12.67
N ALA A 24 -17.60 9.36 -12.93
CA ALA A 24 -17.10 10.68 -12.59
C ALA A 24 -16.88 10.79 -11.08
N PRO A 25 -15.78 11.40 -10.62
CA PRO A 25 -15.51 11.52 -9.20
C PRO A 25 -16.58 12.39 -8.52
N GLU A 26 -17.02 11.95 -7.34
CA GLU A 26 -17.89 12.74 -6.45
C GLU A 26 -17.04 13.51 -5.44
N GLY A 27 -17.50 14.71 -5.06
CA GLY A 27 -16.86 15.55 -4.05
C GLY A 27 -16.11 16.76 -4.64
N THR A 28 -15.22 17.35 -3.83
CA THR A 28 -14.40 18.51 -4.19
C THR A 28 -12.95 18.09 -4.39
N LEU A 29 -12.24 18.79 -5.28
CA LEU A 29 -10.82 18.54 -5.53
C LEU A 29 -9.99 19.06 -4.35
N ALA A 30 -9.35 18.16 -3.61
CA ALA A 30 -8.44 18.50 -2.52
C ALA A 30 -7.08 18.99 -3.05
N HIS A 31 -6.28 19.60 -2.17
CA HIS A 31 -4.92 20.05 -2.48
C HIS A 31 -3.97 18.91 -2.88
N THR A 32 -4.29 17.67 -2.51
CA THR A 32 -3.55 16.47 -2.94
C THR A 32 -3.90 16.01 -4.35
N GLY A 33 -4.86 16.67 -5.01
CA GLY A 33 -5.40 16.29 -6.32
C GLY A 33 -6.50 15.21 -6.26
N ALA A 34 -6.75 14.62 -5.10
CA ALA A 34 -7.83 13.65 -4.93
C ALA A 34 -9.19 14.34 -4.78
N TYR A 35 -10.25 13.73 -5.30
CA TYR A 35 -11.61 14.16 -4.96
C TYR A 35 -12.02 13.60 -3.60
N VAL A 36 -12.51 14.48 -2.73
CA VAL A 36 -12.93 14.17 -1.37
C VAL A 36 -14.36 14.63 -1.10
N ILE A 37 -15.06 13.88 -0.24
CA ILE A 37 -16.37 14.29 0.28
C ILE A 37 -16.22 14.86 1.69
N GLU A 38 -17.17 15.70 2.11
CA GLU A 38 -17.21 16.14 3.50
C GLU A 38 -17.44 14.94 4.43
N LYS A 39 -16.81 14.97 5.62
CA LYS A 39 -16.92 13.89 6.59
C LYS A 39 -18.39 13.64 6.95
N GLY A 40 -18.84 12.40 6.76
CA GLY A 40 -20.22 11.98 7.03
C GLY A 40 -21.24 12.38 5.97
N ALA A 41 -20.84 13.01 4.86
CA ALA A 41 -21.74 13.33 3.77
C ALA A 41 -22.23 12.04 3.07
N PRO A 42 -23.50 12.00 2.62
CA PRO A 42 -23.99 10.89 1.81
C PRO A 42 -23.27 10.88 0.45
N THR A 43 -22.98 9.68 -0.06
CA THR A 43 -22.40 9.49 -1.40
C THR A 43 -23.40 8.83 -2.33
N LYS A 44 -23.37 9.23 -3.61
CA LYS A 44 -24.11 8.56 -4.70
C LYS A 44 -23.39 7.32 -5.20
N TRP A 45 -22.10 7.18 -4.88
CA TRP A 45 -21.31 6.02 -5.24
C TRP A 45 -21.91 4.76 -4.63
N LYS A 46 -21.93 3.69 -5.42
CA LYS A 46 -22.37 2.38 -4.98
C LYS A 46 -21.22 1.42 -5.15
N ARG A 47 -20.94 0.65 -4.10
CA ARG A 47 -19.97 -0.42 -4.16
C ARG A 47 -20.32 -1.38 -5.29
N PRO A 48 -19.37 -1.71 -6.18
CA PRO A 48 -19.58 -2.72 -7.20
C PRO A 48 -19.99 -4.05 -6.59
N ALA A 49 -20.74 -4.84 -7.35
CA ALA A 49 -21.05 -6.20 -6.94
C ALA A 49 -19.75 -6.99 -6.75
N PHE A 50 -19.58 -7.56 -5.55
CA PHE A 50 -18.46 -8.45 -5.27
C PHE A 50 -18.65 -9.78 -6.00
N ARG A 51 -17.56 -10.30 -6.56
CA ARG A 51 -17.53 -11.52 -7.36
C ARG A 51 -16.39 -12.39 -6.88
N PHE A 52 -16.74 -13.49 -6.24
CA PHE A 52 -15.76 -14.38 -5.63
C PHE A 52 -15.05 -15.23 -6.69
N ASP A 53 -13.73 -15.20 -6.69
CA ASP A 53 -12.88 -16.15 -7.40
C ASP A 53 -12.05 -16.96 -6.38
N PRO A 54 -12.27 -18.28 -6.25
CA PRO A 54 -11.48 -19.11 -5.35
C PRO A 54 -9.98 -19.08 -5.67
N LYS A 55 -9.59 -18.90 -6.95
CA LYS A 55 -8.18 -18.80 -7.35
C LYS A 55 -7.53 -17.52 -6.84
N VAL A 56 -8.29 -16.42 -6.78
CA VAL A 56 -7.81 -15.17 -6.18
C VAL A 56 -7.77 -15.32 -4.66
N ALA A 57 -8.77 -15.93 -4.03
CA ALA A 57 -8.83 -16.07 -2.58
C ALA A 57 -7.67 -16.92 -2.00
N THR A 58 -7.30 -18.01 -2.68
CA THR A 58 -6.34 -19.00 -2.15
C THR A 58 -5.09 -19.19 -3.02
N GLY A 59 -4.99 -18.46 -4.13
CA GLY A 59 -3.85 -18.54 -5.02
C GLY A 59 -2.58 -17.96 -4.42
N ARG A 60 -1.55 -17.84 -5.25
CA ARG A 60 -0.34 -17.08 -4.92
C ARG A 60 -0.17 -15.96 -5.92
N LYS A 61 0.07 -14.76 -5.43
CA LYS A 61 0.48 -13.60 -6.21
C LYS A 61 2.00 -13.58 -6.30
N ALA A 62 2.53 -13.92 -7.47
CA ALA A 62 3.88 -13.52 -7.84
C ALA A 62 3.82 -12.06 -8.31
N ALA A 63 4.61 -11.21 -7.67
CA ALA A 63 4.69 -9.79 -8.00
C ALA A 63 6.14 -9.42 -8.30
N LYS A 64 6.41 -9.10 -9.57
CA LYS A 64 7.72 -8.65 -9.99
C LYS A 64 7.91 -7.19 -9.59
N VAL A 65 9.08 -6.92 -9.03
CA VAL A 65 9.50 -5.63 -8.49
C VAL A 65 10.79 -5.22 -9.17
N VAL A 66 10.91 -3.94 -9.53
CA VAL A 66 12.22 -3.34 -9.81
C VAL A 66 12.60 -2.44 -8.65
N VAL A 67 13.81 -2.61 -8.13
CA VAL A 67 14.39 -1.74 -7.11
C VAL A 67 15.22 -0.67 -7.81
N VAL A 68 14.92 0.60 -7.60
CA VAL A 68 15.66 1.74 -8.17
C VAL A 68 16.28 2.54 -7.03
N ILE A 69 17.60 2.59 -6.99
CA ILE A 69 18.39 3.22 -5.92
C ILE A 69 19.05 4.46 -6.50
N TYR A 70 18.60 5.64 -6.07
CA TYR A 70 19.28 6.89 -6.38
C TYR A 70 20.41 7.11 -5.37
N ASP A 71 21.65 7.02 -5.87
CA ASP A 71 22.86 7.00 -5.06
C ASP A 71 24.00 7.72 -5.79
N PRO A 72 23.88 9.07 -5.91
CA PRO A 72 24.81 9.90 -6.67
C PRO A 72 26.24 9.77 -6.13
N VAL A 73 27.21 9.87 -7.04
CA VAL A 73 28.63 9.95 -6.73
C VAL A 73 28.96 11.39 -6.40
N LEU A 74 29.36 11.65 -5.15
CA LEU A 74 29.68 12.98 -4.69
C LEU A 74 31.09 13.40 -5.14
N GLU A 75 31.22 14.10 -6.26
CA GLU A 75 32.55 14.34 -6.87
C GLU A 75 33.47 15.18 -5.98
N GLN A 76 32.91 16.11 -5.20
CA GLN A 76 33.66 16.95 -4.27
C GLN A 76 33.96 16.27 -2.93
N HIS A 77 33.46 15.05 -2.70
CA HIS A 77 33.63 14.29 -1.46
C HIS A 77 34.34 12.96 -1.74
N ASP A 78 35.52 13.05 -2.32
CA ASP A 78 36.39 11.91 -2.66
C ASP A 78 35.77 10.91 -3.65
N GLY A 79 34.72 11.31 -4.39
CA GLY A 79 34.00 10.43 -5.31
C GLY A 79 33.24 9.30 -4.61
N LYS A 80 32.89 9.48 -3.33
CA LYS A 80 32.06 8.54 -2.59
C LYS A 80 30.62 8.58 -3.07
N ARG A 81 29.96 7.43 -3.07
CA ARG A 81 28.50 7.42 -3.24
C ARG A 81 27.81 8.04 -2.05
N LEU A 82 26.63 8.62 -2.27
CA LEU A 82 25.83 9.27 -1.23
C LEU A 82 25.56 8.33 -0.05
N THR A 83 25.19 7.09 -0.31
CA THR A 83 24.97 6.06 0.73
C THR A 83 26.23 5.80 1.56
N GLU A 84 27.40 5.73 0.93
CA GLU A 84 28.69 5.57 1.63
C GLU A 84 29.02 6.80 2.48
N TRP A 85 28.84 8.01 1.93
CA TRP A 85 29.08 9.26 2.65
C TRP A 85 28.18 9.41 3.87
N LEU A 86 26.94 8.94 3.78
CA LEU A 86 25.97 8.93 4.89
C LEU A 86 26.21 7.80 5.91
N GLY A 87 27.03 6.80 5.58
CA GLY A 87 27.13 5.57 6.38
C GLY A 87 25.81 4.79 6.43
N ALA A 88 25.03 4.88 5.36
CA ALA A 88 23.72 4.25 5.24
C ALA A 88 23.82 2.71 5.10
N SER A 89 22.75 2.01 5.46
CA SER A 89 22.63 0.56 5.25
C SER A 89 22.39 0.23 3.77
N ASP A 90 22.63 -1.02 3.36
CA ASP A 90 22.43 -1.45 1.97
C ASP A 90 20.93 -1.53 1.60
N PRO A 91 20.46 -0.70 0.65
CA PRO A 91 19.07 -0.72 0.21
C PRO A 91 18.63 -2.05 -0.42
N VAL A 92 19.58 -2.82 -0.99
CA VAL A 92 19.30 -4.13 -1.58
C VAL A 92 18.96 -5.15 -0.49
N GLU A 93 19.74 -5.16 0.60
CA GLU A 93 19.47 -6.01 1.76
C GLU A 93 18.10 -5.70 2.36
N PHE A 94 17.78 -4.43 2.58
CA PHE A 94 16.48 -4.03 3.11
C PHE A 94 15.33 -4.42 2.19
N SER A 95 15.50 -4.30 0.88
CA SER A 95 14.49 -4.78 -0.08
C SER A 95 14.23 -6.28 0.09
N HIS A 96 15.26 -7.11 0.27
CA HIS A 96 15.07 -8.53 0.57
C HIS A 96 14.39 -8.79 1.92
N ILE A 97 14.69 -8.00 2.96
CA ILE A 97 13.97 -8.08 4.24
C ILE A 97 12.47 -7.83 4.04
N LEU A 98 12.07 -6.86 3.22
CA LEU A 98 10.66 -6.61 2.93
C LEU A 98 10.02 -7.81 2.22
N VAL A 99 10.69 -8.39 1.23
CA VAL A 99 10.22 -9.61 0.53
C VAL A 99 9.88 -10.70 1.55
N ASP A 100 10.80 -10.97 2.49
CA ASP A 100 10.63 -12.03 3.49
C ASP A 100 9.52 -11.71 4.50
N VAL A 101 9.46 -10.46 4.99
CA VAL A 101 8.42 -10.02 5.93
C VAL A 101 7.03 -10.16 5.32
N ILE A 102 6.84 -9.72 4.08
CA ILE A 102 5.54 -9.81 3.41
C ILE A 102 5.18 -11.25 3.09
N ARG A 103 6.15 -12.06 2.66
CA ARG A 103 5.91 -13.49 2.42
C ARG A 103 5.50 -14.22 3.69
N GLU A 104 6.15 -13.94 4.82
CA GLU A 104 5.81 -14.53 6.13
C GLU A 104 4.41 -14.08 6.58
N ALA A 105 4.15 -12.77 6.58
CA ALA A 105 2.90 -12.21 7.08
C ALA A 105 1.68 -12.64 6.26
N SER A 106 1.86 -12.83 4.96
CA SER A 106 0.82 -13.28 4.02
C SER A 106 0.68 -14.81 3.90
N TRP A 107 1.44 -15.59 4.69
CA TRP A 107 1.53 -17.06 4.56
C TRP A 107 1.88 -17.53 3.14
N GLY A 108 2.71 -16.74 2.45
CA GLY A 108 3.13 -17.00 1.08
C GLY A 108 2.06 -16.75 0.02
N TYR A 109 0.99 -16.02 0.36
CA TYR A 109 0.05 -15.51 -0.64
C TYR A 109 0.76 -14.50 -1.55
N VAL A 110 1.42 -13.49 -1.00
CA VAL A 110 2.25 -12.54 -1.76
C VAL A 110 3.69 -13.05 -1.78
N ASN A 111 4.26 -13.14 -2.99
CA ASN A 111 5.66 -13.49 -3.20
C ASN A 111 6.26 -12.46 -4.14
N TYR A 112 7.07 -11.57 -3.58
CA TYR A 112 7.80 -10.58 -4.35
C TYR A 112 9.04 -11.20 -4.99
N GLU A 113 9.25 -10.88 -6.26
CA GLU A 113 10.43 -11.23 -7.05
C GLU A 113 11.12 -9.93 -7.44
N ILE A 114 12.31 -9.66 -6.90
CA ILE A 114 13.14 -8.54 -7.36
C ILE A 114 13.70 -8.94 -8.72
N ALA A 115 13.09 -8.42 -9.79
CA ALA A 115 13.44 -8.72 -11.17
C ALA A 115 14.71 -7.97 -11.61
N ASP A 116 14.96 -6.81 -11.03
CA ASP A 116 16.14 -6.00 -11.31
C ASP A 116 16.46 -5.03 -10.16
N VAL A 117 17.73 -4.63 -10.06
CA VAL A 117 18.22 -3.60 -9.16
C VAL A 117 19.01 -2.58 -9.98
N ILE A 118 18.43 -1.39 -10.14
CA ILE A 118 19.01 -0.29 -10.90
C ILE A 118 19.61 0.70 -9.91
N ARG A 119 20.91 0.99 -10.02
CA ARG A 119 21.57 2.05 -9.25
C ARG A 119 21.83 3.24 -10.16
N VAL A 120 21.28 4.38 -9.78
CA VAL A 120 21.33 5.63 -10.54
C VAL A 120 22.35 6.56 -9.89
N ASP A 121 23.32 7.00 -10.69
CA ASP A 121 24.22 8.07 -10.33
C ASP A 121 23.56 9.42 -10.67
N GLY A 122 22.80 9.96 -9.72
CA GLY A 122 22.12 11.23 -9.90
C GLY A 122 20.97 11.43 -8.93
N TYR A 123 20.20 12.50 -9.17
CA TYR A 123 19.05 12.91 -8.38
C TYR A 123 17.76 12.77 -9.19
N THR A 124 16.62 12.56 -8.54
CA THR A 124 15.33 12.47 -9.23
C THR A 124 14.86 13.82 -9.75
N LYS A 125 14.18 13.79 -10.91
CA LYS A 125 13.37 14.92 -11.37
C LYS A 125 12.15 15.08 -10.49
N LYS A 126 11.86 16.31 -10.07
CA LYS A 126 10.62 16.69 -9.42
C LYS A 126 9.50 16.93 -10.45
N VAL A 127 8.25 16.92 -10.01
CA VAL A 127 7.07 17.14 -10.89
C VAL A 127 7.10 18.52 -11.56
N ASP A 128 7.69 19.53 -10.91
CA ASP A 128 7.86 20.88 -11.47
C ASP A 128 9.07 21.02 -12.42
N GLY A 129 9.78 19.91 -12.67
CA GLY A 129 10.96 19.85 -13.52
C GLY A 129 12.28 20.16 -12.82
N PHE A 130 12.28 20.58 -11.56
CA PHE A 130 13.50 20.79 -10.78
C PHE A 130 14.27 19.47 -10.61
N ARG A 131 15.60 19.55 -10.57
CA ARG A 131 16.47 18.44 -10.19
C ARG A 131 17.66 19.01 -9.43
N TYR A 132 18.02 18.34 -8.34
CA TYR A 132 19.26 18.63 -7.64
C TYR A 132 20.48 18.19 -8.46
N ASP A 133 21.59 18.86 -8.20
CA ASP A 133 22.95 18.38 -8.42
C ASP A 133 23.65 18.24 -7.05
N ASP A 134 24.89 17.80 -7.05
CA ASP A 134 25.70 17.63 -5.84
C ASP A 134 25.71 18.88 -4.96
N ASP A 135 26.06 20.03 -5.55
CA ASP A 135 26.23 21.29 -4.81
C ASP A 135 24.91 21.75 -4.20
N SER A 136 23.85 21.81 -5.01
CA SER A 136 22.53 22.24 -4.55
C SER A 136 21.94 21.27 -3.53
N TYR A 137 22.12 19.95 -3.70
CA TYR A 137 21.68 18.93 -2.75
C TYR A 137 22.38 19.07 -1.40
N LEU A 138 23.71 19.16 -1.41
CA LEU A 138 24.51 19.26 -0.19
C LEU A 138 24.21 20.57 0.56
N GLU A 139 23.91 21.66 -0.16
CA GLU A 139 23.49 22.91 0.46
C GLU A 139 22.11 22.83 1.09
N VAL A 140 21.09 22.32 0.38
CA VAL A 140 19.75 22.16 0.97
C VAL A 140 19.74 21.16 2.13
N ARG A 141 20.66 20.19 2.11
CA ARG A 141 20.80 19.24 3.21
C ARG A 141 21.32 19.88 4.49
N LYS A 142 22.19 20.90 4.39
CA LYS A 142 22.67 21.70 5.54
C LYS A 142 21.58 22.63 6.05
N THR A 143 20.86 23.30 5.16
CA THR A 143 19.88 24.33 5.51
C THR A 143 18.48 23.77 5.82
N LYS A 144 18.21 22.54 5.39
CA LYS A 144 16.89 21.87 5.40
C LYS A 144 15.81 22.61 4.62
N GLN A 145 16.20 23.47 3.67
CA GLN A 145 15.29 24.21 2.78
C GLN A 145 15.09 23.41 1.48
N TRP A 146 14.40 22.28 1.59
CA TRP A 146 14.16 21.38 0.46
C TRP A 146 13.19 21.97 -0.57
N GLN A 147 13.32 21.55 -1.83
CA GLN A 147 12.41 21.88 -2.91
C GLN A 147 11.06 21.19 -2.65
N PRO A 148 9.95 21.91 -2.43
CA PRO A 148 8.72 21.33 -1.91
C PRO A 148 8.00 20.39 -2.89
N SER A 149 8.36 20.43 -4.18
CA SER A 149 7.78 19.56 -5.19
C SER A 149 8.19 18.09 -4.96
N PRO A 150 7.27 17.13 -5.12
CA PRO A 150 7.58 15.71 -5.00
C PRO A 150 8.36 15.21 -6.22
N THR A 151 8.96 14.02 -6.09
CA THR A 151 9.55 13.32 -7.24
C THR A 151 8.48 12.98 -8.28
N SER A 152 8.83 13.10 -9.56
CA SER A 152 8.03 12.61 -10.69
C SER A 152 8.26 11.12 -10.89
N TYR A 153 7.24 10.30 -10.64
CA TYR A 153 7.36 8.84 -10.86
C TYR A 153 7.37 8.49 -12.34
N ARG A 154 6.70 9.29 -13.20
CA ARG A 154 6.85 9.17 -14.66
C ARG A 154 8.29 9.38 -15.08
N ALA A 155 8.94 10.46 -14.64
CA ALA A 155 10.32 10.74 -15.01
C ALA A 155 11.27 9.63 -14.56
N VAL A 156 11.09 9.11 -13.33
CA VAL A 156 11.85 7.94 -12.86
C VAL A 156 11.66 6.75 -13.78
N MET A 157 10.42 6.42 -14.15
CA MET A 157 10.15 5.28 -15.02
C MET A 157 10.69 5.49 -16.45
N GLU A 158 10.55 6.67 -17.04
CA GLU A 158 11.02 6.97 -18.39
C GLU A 158 12.56 6.99 -18.47
N GLU A 159 13.23 7.66 -17.54
CA GLU A 159 14.70 7.79 -17.53
C GLU A 159 15.43 6.46 -17.28
N ASN A 160 14.76 5.51 -16.60
CA ASN A 160 15.28 4.17 -16.36
C ASN A 160 14.73 3.11 -17.33
N GLY A 161 14.01 3.51 -18.38
CA GLY A 161 13.46 2.60 -19.39
C GLY A 161 12.44 1.60 -18.83
N LEU A 162 11.73 1.95 -17.77
CA LEU A 162 10.82 1.07 -17.04
C LEU A 162 9.40 1.03 -17.59
N VAL A 163 8.95 2.06 -18.32
CA VAL A 163 7.55 2.09 -18.81
C VAL A 163 7.23 0.87 -19.67
N GLU A 164 8.05 0.59 -20.69
CA GLU A 164 7.89 -0.59 -21.56
C GLU A 164 8.14 -1.89 -20.79
N ARG A 165 9.18 -1.95 -19.95
CA ARG A 165 9.49 -3.14 -19.14
C ARG A 165 8.35 -3.54 -18.21
N PHE A 166 7.65 -2.58 -17.60
CA PHE A 166 6.49 -2.88 -16.76
C PHE A 166 5.40 -3.63 -17.53
N MET A 167 5.16 -3.23 -18.77
CA MET A 167 4.17 -3.87 -19.64
C MET A 167 4.66 -5.24 -20.13
N ASP A 168 5.89 -5.31 -20.64
CA ASP A 168 6.43 -6.48 -21.34
C ASP A 168 6.90 -7.59 -20.39
N GLU A 169 7.53 -7.24 -19.26
CA GLU A 169 8.05 -8.21 -18.29
C GLU A 169 7.04 -8.56 -17.20
N GLY A 170 5.92 -7.83 -17.14
CA GLY A 170 4.89 -7.97 -16.12
C GLY A 170 5.31 -7.48 -14.74
N ILE A 171 6.15 -6.44 -14.66
CA ILE A 171 6.51 -5.77 -13.40
C ILE A 171 5.26 -5.04 -12.88
N THR A 172 5.01 -5.17 -11.58
CA THR A 172 3.83 -4.59 -10.92
C THR A 172 4.18 -3.52 -9.91
N GLU A 173 5.43 -3.49 -9.43
CA GLU A 173 5.87 -2.53 -8.43
C GLU A 173 7.27 -1.96 -8.70
N MET A 174 7.47 -0.71 -8.30
CA MET A 174 8.77 -0.05 -8.24
C MET A 174 9.08 0.27 -6.78
N TRP A 175 10.25 -0.13 -6.28
CA TRP A 175 10.72 0.28 -4.94
C TRP A 175 11.86 1.26 -5.09
N LEU A 176 11.64 2.50 -4.64
CA LEU A 176 12.59 3.59 -4.73
C LEU A 176 13.37 3.74 -3.44
N TRP A 177 14.68 3.84 -3.54
CA TRP A 177 15.56 4.18 -2.42
C TRP A 177 16.31 5.47 -2.71
N GLY A 178 16.33 6.35 -1.73
CA GLY A 178 17.06 7.62 -1.78
C GLY A 178 17.27 8.18 -0.38
N ALA A 179 17.93 9.31 -0.28
CA ALA A 179 18.14 10.01 1.00
C ALA A 179 17.06 11.08 1.24
N ASP A 180 17.11 11.76 2.38
CA ASP A 180 16.28 12.94 2.65
C ASP A 180 16.38 13.96 1.50
N GLY A 181 15.27 14.65 1.24
CA GLY A 181 15.17 15.66 0.17
C GLY A 181 14.79 15.09 -1.21
N PHE A 182 14.86 13.77 -1.40
CA PHE A 182 14.36 13.13 -2.62
C PHE A 182 12.82 13.16 -2.72
N HIS A 183 12.11 13.35 -1.59
CA HIS A 183 10.63 13.47 -1.52
C HIS A 183 9.92 12.36 -2.29
N PHE A 184 10.27 11.11 -1.97
CA PHE A 184 9.44 9.98 -2.31
C PHE A 184 8.32 9.91 -1.28
N ASP A 185 7.10 9.63 -1.73
CA ASP A 185 6.06 9.22 -0.80
C ASP A 185 6.32 7.78 -0.36
N GLU A 186 6.02 7.50 0.91
CA GLU A 186 6.15 6.16 1.51
C GLU A 186 5.45 5.08 0.70
N PHE A 187 4.31 5.44 0.11
CA PHE A 187 3.63 4.65 -0.92
C PHE A 187 2.92 5.60 -1.89
N ALA A 188 2.83 5.15 -3.13
CA ALA A 188 2.07 5.76 -4.20
C ALA A 188 1.52 4.66 -5.10
N PHE A 189 0.34 4.86 -5.67
CA PHE A 189 -0.23 3.85 -6.54
C PHE A 189 -1.22 4.41 -7.53
N LEU A 190 -1.22 3.80 -8.71
CA LEU A 190 -2.23 3.98 -9.74
C LEU A 190 -3.22 2.83 -9.62
N VAL A 191 -4.53 3.10 -9.59
CA VAL A 191 -5.57 2.10 -9.80
C VAL A 191 -6.37 2.50 -11.03
N PRO A 192 -6.28 1.76 -12.15
CA PRO A 192 -7.09 2.03 -13.32
C PRO A 192 -8.57 1.97 -12.96
N ARG A 193 -9.32 2.96 -13.44
CA ARG A 193 -10.77 3.08 -13.16
C ARG A 193 -11.06 3.08 -11.66
N ARG A 194 -10.22 3.77 -10.87
CA ARG A 194 -10.35 3.86 -9.41
C ARG A 194 -11.78 4.06 -8.92
N TYR A 195 -12.51 5.02 -9.48
CA TYR A 195 -13.87 5.36 -9.02
C TYR A 195 -14.93 4.31 -9.38
N GLU A 196 -14.63 3.37 -10.28
CA GLU A 196 -15.44 2.17 -10.47
C GLU A 196 -15.15 1.10 -9.42
N ARG A 197 -14.01 1.16 -8.71
CA ARG A 197 -13.59 0.15 -7.73
C ARG A 197 -13.73 0.61 -6.29
N TYR A 198 -13.37 1.86 -6.02
CA TYR A 198 -13.31 2.47 -4.71
C TYR A 198 -14.07 3.80 -4.70
N GLY A 199 -14.85 4.02 -3.65
CA GLY A 199 -15.66 5.23 -3.48
C GLY A 199 -14.85 6.50 -3.25
N PRO A 200 -15.52 7.66 -3.22
CA PRO A 200 -14.91 8.88 -2.72
C PRO A 200 -14.49 8.71 -1.26
N THR A 201 -13.46 9.44 -0.84
CA THR A 201 -12.91 9.39 0.51
C THR A 201 -13.17 10.70 1.23
N ASP A 202 -13.34 10.70 2.55
CA ASP A 202 -13.32 11.93 3.36
C ASP A 202 -11.91 12.33 3.80
N ASN A 203 -10.92 11.49 3.47
CA ASN A 203 -9.52 11.68 3.76
C ASN A 203 -8.67 11.67 2.47
N PRO A 204 -8.07 12.81 2.09
CA PRO A 204 -7.29 12.94 0.85
C PRO A 204 -5.97 12.14 0.85
N TRP A 205 -5.59 11.52 1.97
CA TRP A 205 -4.36 10.72 2.09
C TRP A 205 -4.56 9.25 1.75
N LEU A 206 -5.80 8.73 1.74
CA LEU A 206 -6.07 7.32 1.38
C LEU A 206 -5.79 7.04 -0.10
N TYR A 207 -5.86 8.07 -0.95
CA TYR A 207 -5.43 8.00 -2.34
C TYR A 207 -5.10 9.41 -2.83
N ARG A 208 -3.99 9.53 -3.56
CA ARG A 208 -3.57 10.74 -4.25
C ARG A 208 -3.32 10.40 -5.72
N PRO A 209 -3.76 11.21 -6.69
CA PRO A 209 -3.35 11.00 -8.07
C PRO A 209 -1.86 11.33 -8.21
N TYR A 210 -1.10 10.32 -8.59
CA TYR A 210 0.32 10.45 -8.92
C TYR A 210 0.52 10.52 -10.42
N ASP A 211 1.66 11.05 -10.84
CA ASP A 211 2.10 11.00 -12.23
C ASP A 211 2.65 9.61 -12.62
N ILE A 212 2.08 8.53 -12.09
CA ILE A 212 2.39 7.16 -12.54
C ILE A 212 1.76 6.97 -13.93
N PRO A 213 2.48 6.43 -14.93
CA PRO A 213 1.98 6.34 -16.29
C PRO A 213 0.66 5.56 -16.42
N ALA A 214 -0.40 6.24 -16.86
CA ALA A 214 -1.74 5.65 -16.98
C ALA A 214 -1.81 4.57 -18.07
N GLU A 215 -0.94 4.67 -19.07
CA GLU A 215 -0.77 3.72 -20.17
C GLU A 215 -0.32 2.32 -19.71
N LEU A 216 0.17 2.16 -18.46
CA LEU A 216 0.44 0.84 -17.87
C LEU A 216 -0.81 -0.03 -17.77
N GLY A 217 -2.01 0.59 -17.73
CA GLY A 217 -3.29 -0.08 -17.83
C GLY A 217 -3.65 -1.04 -16.69
N ARG A 218 -2.84 -1.07 -15.61
CA ARG A 218 -2.99 -1.95 -14.45
C ARG A 218 -2.65 -1.22 -13.15
N THR A 219 -3.05 -1.79 -12.02
CA THR A 219 -2.63 -1.29 -10.71
C THR A 219 -1.12 -1.37 -10.62
N THR A 220 -0.49 -0.25 -10.31
CA THR A 220 0.97 -0.14 -10.20
C THR A 220 1.30 0.53 -8.87
N TRP A 221 2.19 -0.11 -8.10
CA TRP A 221 2.64 0.42 -6.81
C TRP A 221 4.05 1.01 -6.93
N VAL A 222 4.26 2.11 -6.25
CA VAL A 222 5.57 2.72 -6.02
C VAL A 222 5.75 2.83 -4.51
N MET A 223 6.78 2.19 -3.98
CA MET A 223 7.15 2.32 -2.56
C MET A 223 8.37 3.23 -2.46
N GLY A 224 8.29 4.28 -1.65
CA GLY A 224 9.40 5.21 -1.43
C GLY A 224 10.07 4.94 -0.08
N PHE A 225 11.36 4.63 -0.11
CA PHE A 225 12.14 4.29 1.07
C PHE A 225 13.35 5.21 1.23
N ASN A 226 13.79 5.35 2.48
CA ASN A 226 14.87 6.24 2.86
C ASN A 226 16.07 5.43 3.39
N VAL A 227 17.24 5.65 2.82
CA VAL A 227 18.49 4.93 3.16
C VAL A 227 19.05 5.34 4.53
N GLU A 228 18.62 6.48 5.08
CA GLU A 228 19.09 7.04 6.35
C GLU A 228 18.40 6.42 7.58
N VAL A 229 17.33 5.63 7.36
CA VAL A 229 16.54 4.98 8.42
C VAL A 229 16.56 3.47 8.28
N GLY A 230 16.14 2.76 9.35
CA GLY A 230 16.18 1.30 9.39
C GLY A 230 15.05 0.63 8.59
N ALA A 231 15.19 -0.69 8.44
CA ALA A 231 14.17 -1.55 7.81
C ALA A 231 12.79 -1.46 8.50
N ASP A 232 12.74 -1.07 9.78
CA ASP A 232 11.51 -0.82 10.52
C ASP A 232 10.66 0.31 9.92
N ASN A 233 11.29 1.34 9.36
CA ASN A 233 10.60 2.44 8.69
C ASN A 233 10.15 2.03 7.27
N MET A 234 10.97 1.26 6.54
CA MET A 234 10.55 0.68 5.26
C MET A 234 9.29 -0.20 5.40
N ILE A 235 9.22 -1.06 6.42
CA ILE A 235 8.03 -1.89 6.65
C ILE A 235 6.86 -1.02 7.13
N HIS A 236 7.12 0.02 7.93
CA HIS A 236 6.11 1.01 8.32
C HIS A 236 5.43 1.65 7.10
N SER A 237 6.21 2.10 6.12
CA SER A 237 5.69 2.62 4.85
C SER A 237 4.80 1.60 4.11
N TYR A 238 5.14 0.31 4.16
CA TYR A 238 4.26 -0.75 3.60
C TYR A 238 2.95 -0.91 4.39
N VAL A 239 2.98 -0.74 5.71
CA VAL A 239 1.75 -0.77 6.52
C VAL A 239 0.85 0.42 6.20
N HIS A 240 1.38 1.60 5.86
CA HIS A 240 0.56 2.70 5.34
C HIS A 240 -0.18 2.38 4.04
N ARG A 241 0.47 1.62 3.14
CA ARG A 241 -0.20 1.06 1.95
C ARG A 241 -1.38 0.18 2.36
N VAL A 242 -1.21 -0.68 3.37
CA VAL A 242 -2.30 -1.50 3.91
C VAL A 242 -3.43 -0.63 4.44
N GLU A 243 -3.11 0.35 5.30
CA GLU A 243 -4.13 1.24 5.87
C GLU A 243 -4.97 1.93 4.79
N SER A 244 -4.29 2.45 3.77
CA SER A 244 -4.93 3.19 2.69
C SER A 244 -5.84 2.30 1.85
N ILE A 245 -5.33 1.16 1.37
CA ILE A 245 -6.12 0.28 0.50
C ILE A 245 -7.25 -0.41 1.26
N MET A 246 -7.07 -0.71 2.55
CA MET A 246 -8.09 -1.33 3.38
C MET A 246 -9.20 -0.36 3.75
N ALA A 247 -8.87 0.90 4.04
CA ALA A 247 -9.85 1.96 4.22
C ALA A 247 -10.66 2.22 2.93
N LEU A 248 -10.04 2.10 1.75
CA LEU A 248 -10.77 2.19 0.48
C LEU A 248 -11.64 0.95 0.20
N ALA A 249 -11.11 -0.26 0.41
CA ALA A 249 -11.76 -1.51 0.04
C ALA A 249 -12.92 -1.89 0.97
N PHE A 250 -12.74 -1.72 2.29
CA PHE A 250 -13.74 -2.09 3.29
C PHE A 250 -14.46 -0.88 3.86
N GLY A 251 -13.71 0.20 4.10
CA GLY A 251 -14.22 1.44 4.66
C GLY A 251 -14.90 2.37 3.65
N ASP A 252 -14.97 2.03 2.36
CA ASP A 252 -15.48 2.93 1.32
C ASP A 252 -14.88 4.35 1.41
N GLY A 253 -13.60 4.45 1.77
CA GLY A 253 -12.90 5.72 1.93
C GLY A 253 -13.19 6.48 3.24
N VAL A 254 -13.81 5.84 4.24
CA VAL A 254 -14.07 6.43 5.56
C VAL A 254 -13.38 5.60 6.65
N TRP A 255 -12.45 6.22 7.36
CA TRP A 255 -11.75 5.62 8.50
C TRP A 255 -12.13 6.33 9.80
N ASP A 256 -13.05 5.71 10.52
CA ASP A 256 -13.58 6.12 11.82
C ASP A 256 -13.80 4.88 12.72
N PRO A 257 -12.78 4.46 13.49
CA PRO A 257 -12.79 3.21 14.26
C PRO A 257 -13.95 3.12 15.26
N GLN A 258 -14.53 4.25 15.67
CA GLN A 258 -15.63 4.31 16.64
C GLN A 258 -16.98 3.81 16.08
N THR A 259 -17.13 3.68 14.76
CA THR A 259 -18.43 3.46 14.12
C THR A 259 -18.82 2.00 13.92
N ARG A 260 -17.89 1.05 14.13
CA ARG A 260 -18.04 -0.40 13.85
C ARG A 260 -18.58 -0.76 12.46
N ARG A 261 -18.61 0.20 11.55
CA ARG A 261 -19.46 0.14 10.36
C ARG A 261 -19.00 -0.91 9.34
N ASP A 262 -17.73 -1.26 9.38
CA ASP A 262 -17.08 -2.20 8.47
C ASP A 262 -15.90 -2.90 9.15
N PRO A 263 -15.38 -3.99 8.55
CA PRO A 263 -14.26 -4.73 9.10
C PRO A 263 -12.98 -3.92 9.34
N TRP A 264 -12.64 -2.94 8.50
CA TRP A 264 -11.42 -2.15 8.65
C TRP A 264 -11.51 -1.22 9.88
N ASN A 265 -12.65 -0.55 10.05
CA ASN A 265 -12.89 0.27 11.22
C ASN A 265 -12.89 -0.53 12.52
N VAL A 266 -13.40 -1.77 12.49
CA VAL A 266 -13.28 -2.68 13.63
C VAL A 266 -11.83 -3.11 13.84
N PHE A 267 -11.08 -3.47 12.80
CA PHE A 267 -9.67 -3.89 12.92
C PHE A 267 -8.80 -2.88 13.67
N THR A 268 -9.00 -1.61 13.36
CA THR A 268 -8.19 -0.50 13.85
C THR A 268 -8.65 0.08 15.18
N TYR A 269 -9.76 -0.42 15.75
CA TYR A 269 -10.30 0.06 17.03
C TYR A 269 -9.32 -0.15 18.19
N LEU A 270 -9.09 0.90 18.97
CA LEU A 270 -8.20 0.89 20.12
C LEU A 270 -8.94 1.27 21.40
N GLU A 271 -8.41 0.82 22.53
CA GLU A 271 -8.85 1.26 23.85
C GLU A 271 -8.73 2.79 24.01
N MET A 272 -7.80 3.45 23.30
CA MET A 272 -7.71 4.91 23.30
C MET A 272 -8.93 5.59 22.67
N ASP A 273 -9.62 4.92 21.74
CA ASP A 273 -10.82 5.45 21.10
C ASP A 273 -12.06 5.33 22.01
N ALA A 274 -12.03 4.37 22.95
CA ALA A 274 -13.08 4.14 23.94
C ALA A 274 -12.50 3.42 25.19
N PRO A 275 -11.97 4.20 26.17
CA PRO A 275 -11.25 3.69 27.33
C PRO A 275 -12.02 2.64 28.14
N GLY A 276 -11.29 1.65 28.66
CA GLY A 276 -11.87 0.55 29.45
C GLY A 276 -12.42 -0.61 28.63
N ASN A 277 -12.45 -0.50 27.30
CA ASN A 277 -12.82 -1.61 26.42
C ASN A 277 -11.58 -2.31 25.82
N PRO A 278 -11.65 -3.61 25.54
CA PRO A 278 -10.56 -4.31 24.86
C PRO A 278 -10.30 -3.70 23.47
N SER A 279 -9.03 -3.63 23.07
CA SER A 279 -8.64 -3.18 21.73
C SER A 279 -8.87 -4.26 20.67
N MET A 280 -8.92 -3.88 19.41
CA MET A 280 -8.76 -4.80 18.29
C MET A 280 -7.27 -4.95 17.96
N VAL A 281 -6.83 -4.68 16.74
CA VAL A 281 -5.43 -4.81 16.33
C VAL A 281 -4.68 -3.47 16.39
N GLY A 282 -5.34 -2.37 16.05
CA GLY A 282 -4.71 -1.05 15.98
C GLY A 282 -4.31 -0.65 14.56
N ASN A 283 -3.38 0.29 14.47
CA ASN A 283 -2.95 0.89 13.20
C ASN A 283 -1.41 1.00 13.14
N CYS A 284 -0.86 1.47 12.03
CA CYS A 284 0.57 1.60 11.80
C CYS A 284 1.26 2.40 12.91
N HIS A 285 0.61 3.45 13.40
CA HIS A 285 1.18 4.34 14.40
C HIS A 285 0.95 3.89 15.84
N VAL A 286 -0.17 3.24 16.14
CA VAL A 286 -0.60 2.97 17.52
C VAL A 286 -0.92 1.48 17.72
N PRO A 287 -0.11 0.75 18.51
CA PRO A 287 -0.42 -0.63 18.91
C PRO A 287 -1.60 -0.71 19.88
N PRO A 288 -2.18 -1.91 20.11
CA PRO A 288 -3.30 -2.10 21.04
C PRO A 288 -3.10 -1.47 22.42
N ASN A 289 -1.88 -1.47 22.94
CA ASN A 289 -1.54 -0.97 24.26
C ASN A 289 -0.90 0.43 24.25
N GLY A 290 -0.78 1.05 23.07
CA GLY A 290 -0.20 2.37 22.90
C GLY A 290 -1.09 3.47 23.47
N GLN A 291 -0.48 4.60 23.80
CA GLN A 291 -1.16 5.80 24.29
C GLN A 291 -0.94 7.03 23.41
N SER A 292 -0.06 6.91 22.42
CA SER A 292 0.25 7.93 21.43
C SER A 292 0.80 7.26 20.16
N GLY A 293 0.97 8.06 19.10
CA GLY A 293 1.70 7.61 17.91
C GLY A 293 3.12 7.15 18.24
N TYR A 294 3.57 6.11 17.53
CA TYR A 294 4.90 5.51 17.61
C TYR A 294 5.25 4.88 18.97
N ASP A 295 4.26 4.55 19.79
CA ASP A 295 4.41 4.02 21.15
C ASP A 295 4.59 2.49 21.20
N TYR A 296 5.56 1.97 20.45
CA TYR A 296 5.72 0.52 20.19
C TYR A 296 6.34 -0.27 21.35
N ASP A 297 7.03 0.37 22.30
CA ASP A 297 7.67 -0.31 23.43
C ASP A 297 6.87 -0.23 24.73
N ASN A 298 5.69 0.42 24.70
CA ASN A 298 4.81 0.59 25.86
C ASN A 298 4.59 -0.74 26.59
N ARG A 299 4.85 -0.77 27.89
CA ARG A 299 4.78 -2.00 28.70
C ARG A 299 3.37 -2.30 29.24
N ARG A 300 2.40 -1.42 29.00
CA ARG A 300 1.00 -1.62 29.41
C ARG A 300 0.48 -2.95 28.89
N ARG A 301 -0.36 -3.57 29.72
CA ARG A 301 -1.10 -4.78 29.42
C ARG A 301 -2.55 -4.40 29.25
N VAL A 302 -3.11 -4.68 28.08
CA VAL A 302 -4.51 -4.40 27.77
C VAL A 302 -5.17 -5.67 27.25
N MET A 303 -6.49 -5.77 27.44
CA MET A 303 -7.27 -6.81 26.77
C MET A 303 -7.38 -6.46 25.28
N SER A 304 -7.31 -7.46 24.41
CA SER A 304 -7.42 -7.28 22.97
C SER A 304 -7.99 -8.50 22.28
N TRP A 305 -8.83 -8.29 21.26
CA TRP A 305 -9.29 -9.32 20.34
C TRP A 305 -8.36 -9.54 19.15
N SER A 306 -7.14 -9.00 19.15
CA SER A 306 -6.17 -9.13 18.05
C SER A 306 -5.89 -10.58 17.61
N ASP A 307 -5.99 -11.56 18.50
CA ASP A 307 -5.85 -12.98 18.15
C ASP A 307 -7.07 -13.55 17.41
N ARG A 308 -8.25 -12.95 17.57
CA ARG A 308 -9.49 -13.37 16.91
C ARG A 308 -9.45 -13.16 15.40
N TRP A 309 -8.66 -12.19 14.93
CA TRP A 309 -8.49 -11.87 13.51
C TRP A 309 -7.91 -13.03 12.68
N ALA A 310 -7.25 -14.00 13.31
CA ALA A 310 -6.85 -15.24 12.64
C ALA A 310 -8.04 -16.12 12.21
N ARG A 311 -9.26 -15.83 12.69
CA ARG A 311 -10.52 -16.54 12.40
C ARG A 311 -11.53 -15.68 11.64
N TYR A 312 -11.11 -14.51 11.15
CA TYR A 312 -11.94 -13.66 10.30
C TYR A 312 -12.60 -14.52 9.21
N PRO A 313 -13.92 -14.41 8.99
CA PRO A 313 -14.80 -13.33 9.43
C PRO A 313 -15.51 -13.51 10.79
N ASP A 314 -15.25 -14.60 11.52
CA ASP A 314 -15.88 -14.87 12.83
C ASP A 314 -14.95 -14.50 14.00
N LEU A 315 -15.17 -13.32 14.58
CA LEU A 315 -14.35 -12.79 15.65
C LEU A 315 -14.82 -13.22 17.06
N ARG A 316 -15.90 -14.00 17.21
CA ARG A 316 -16.51 -14.34 18.51
C ARG A 316 -15.58 -14.96 19.52
N GLY A 317 -15.69 -14.57 20.79
CA GLY A 317 -15.00 -15.19 21.92
C GLY A 317 -14.09 -14.21 22.64
N GLU A 318 -13.49 -14.69 23.73
CA GLU A 318 -12.88 -13.81 24.73
C GLU A 318 -11.63 -13.06 24.23
N PRO A 319 -11.47 -11.78 24.62
CA PRO A 319 -10.23 -11.05 24.42
C PRO A 319 -9.11 -11.64 25.28
N ARG A 320 -7.86 -11.37 24.89
CA ARG A 320 -6.66 -11.82 25.62
C ARG A 320 -5.75 -10.65 25.96
N ILE A 321 -4.97 -10.79 27.02
CA ILE A 321 -3.95 -9.80 27.37
C ILE A 321 -2.91 -9.73 26.25
N THR A 322 -2.67 -8.52 25.72
CA THR A 322 -1.56 -8.21 24.83
C THR A 322 -0.73 -7.05 25.38
N SER A 323 0.52 -6.95 24.92
CA SER A 323 1.46 -5.89 25.28
C SER A 323 2.63 -5.85 24.29
N SER A 324 3.58 -4.93 24.46
CA SER A 324 4.78 -4.84 23.63
C SER A 324 5.65 -6.10 23.57
N TRP A 325 5.51 -7.00 24.54
CA TRP A 325 6.14 -8.32 24.50
C TRP A 325 5.67 -9.20 23.33
N SER A 326 4.43 -9.03 22.87
CA SER A 326 3.86 -9.79 21.74
C SER A 326 4.60 -9.52 20.42
N TRP A 327 5.35 -8.42 20.33
CA TRP A 327 6.07 -8.00 19.14
C TRP A 327 7.50 -7.54 19.43
N GLY A 328 8.10 -7.98 20.54
CA GLY A 328 9.52 -7.72 20.82
C GLY A 328 9.87 -6.28 21.19
N LYS A 329 8.89 -5.44 21.53
CA LYS A 329 9.04 -4.07 22.07
C LYS A 329 9.82 -3.10 21.17
N ASN A 330 9.64 -3.20 19.87
CA ASN A 330 10.23 -2.27 18.93
C ASN A 330 9.33 -2.14 17.70
N GLN A 331 9.57 -1.10 16.91
CA GLN A 331 8.82 -0.82 15.69
C GLN A 331 8.87 -1.98 14.70
N PHE A 332 10.07 -2.51 14.41
CA PHE A 332 10.24 -3.61 13.45
C PHE A 332 9.34 -4.80 13.78
N GLY A 333 9.34 -5.23 15.04
CA GLY A 333 8.53 -6.33 15.50
C GLY A 333 7.04 -6.00 15.48
N TYR A 334 6.64 -4.77 15.83
CA TYR A 334 5.23 -4.35 15.74
C TYR A 334 4.73 -4.35 14.30
N MET A 335 5.51 -3.82 13.35
CA MET A 335 5.17 -3.83 11.92
C MET A 335 4.95 -5.26 11.40
N ARG A 336 5.83 -6.20 11.76
CA ARG A 336 5.63 -7.62 11.44
C ARG A 336 4.39 -8.20 12.12
N TRP A 337 4.15 -7.84 13.37
CA TRP A 337 3.01 -8.33 14.15
C TRP A 337 1.68 -7.88 13.53
N ILE A 338 1.50 -6.59 13.22
CA ILE A 338 0.27 -6.06 12.62
C ILE A 338 0.02 -6.65 11.23
N LEU A 339 1.05 -6.75 10.38
CA LEU A 339 0.93 -7.42 9.08
C LEU A 339 0.49 -8.89 9.24
N GLY A 340 1.04 -9.59 10.23
CA GLY A 340 0.64 -10.96 10.55
C GLY A 340 -0.80 -11.10 11.07
N LYS A 341 -1.40 -10.01 11.59
CA LYS A 341 -2.80 -9.97 12.01
C LYS A 341 -3.78 -9.78 10.86
N LEU A 342 -3.33 -9.40 9.67
CA LEU A 342 -4.20 -9.32 8.51
C LEU A 342 -4.83 -10.69 8.19
N PRO A 343 -6.17 -10.74 8.00
CA PRO A 343 -6.86 -11.92 7.50
C PRO A 343 -6.26 -12.45 6.21
N LYS A 344 -6.17 -13.78 6.14
CA LYS A 344 -5.53 -14.53 5.05
C LYS A 344 -6.18 -15.90 4.84
N GLY A 345 -7.39 -16.06 5.38
CA GLY A 345 -8.19 -17.26 5.22
C GLY A 345 -8.90 -17.28 3.86
N PRO A 346 -9.24 -18.46 3.34
CA PRO A 346 -10.13 -18.57 2.19
C PRO A 346 -11.53 -18.07 2.56
N GLY A 347 -12.33 -17.72 1.56
CA GLY A 347 -13.75 -17.37 1.74
C GLY A 347 -14.08 -15.93 1.40
N SER A 348 -15.33 -15.57 1.66
CA SER A 348 -15.83 -14.22 1.48
C SER A 348 -17.04 -13.93 2.36
N THR A 349 -17.24 -12.65 2.61
CA THR A 349 -18.45 -12.07 3.21
C THR A 349 -19.08 -11.07 2.24
N ASP A 350 -20.15 -10.40 2.67
CA ASP A 350 -20.70 -9.22 1.99
C ASP A 350 -19.70 -8.07 1.84
N TRP A 351 -18.58 -8.11 2.57
CA TRP A 351 -17.50 -7.15 2.46
C TRP A 351 -16.43 -7.54 1.43
N GLY A 352 -16.51 -8.74 0.87
CA GLY A 352 -15.56 -9.28 -0.11
C GLY A 352 -14.71 -10.42 0.44
N TYR A 353 -13.47 -10.58 -0.07
CA TYR A 353 -12.58 -11.67 0.29
C TYR A 353 -12.17 -11.67 1.76
N ASP A 354 -12.12 -12.85 2.36
CA ASP A 354 -11.59 -13.05 3.70
C ASP A 354 -10.06 -12.98 3.76
N ASN A 355 -9.40 -13.17 2.61
CA ASN A 355 -7.98 -12.94 2.47
C ASN A 355 -7.72 -11.48 2.08
N TRP A 356 -7.31 -10.66 3.06
CA TRP A 356 -7.10 -9.23 2.87
C TRP A 356 -5.91 -8.91 1.99
N TRP A 357 -4.94 -9.82 1.87
CA TRP A 357 -3.80 -9.66 0.98
C TRP A 357 -4.18 -9.59 -0.50
N VAL A 358 -5.39 -10.05 -0.87
CA VAL A 358 -5.96 -9.82 -2.21
C VAL A 358 -6.02 -8.32 -2.51
N TYR A 359 -6.49 -7.51 -1.56
CA TYR A 359 -6.61 -6.07 -1.73
C TYR A 359 -5.26 -5.36 -1.63
N VAL A 360 -4.35 -5.86 -0.79
CA VAL A 360 -3.03 -5.25 -0.60
C VAL A 360 -2.16 -5.35 -1.85
N ALA A 361 -2.19 -6.49 -2.55
CA ALA A 361 -1.21 -6.79 -3.62
C ALA A 361 -1.76 -7.48 -4.87
N ASN A 362 -3.06 -7.84 -4.95
CA ASN A 362 -3.66 -8.51 -6.11
C ASN A 362 -4.93 -7.80 -6.62
N THR A 363 -4.88 -6.47 -6.69
CA THR A 363 -6.02 -5.60 -7.01
C THR A 363 -6.55 -5.72 -8.44
N ASP A 364 -5.82 -6.33 -9.37
CA ASP A 364 -6.21 -6.47 -10.79
C ASP A 364 -6.74 -7.84 -11.19
N GLY A 365 -6.91 -8.78 -10.27
CA GLY A 365 -7.45 -10.11 -10.60
C GLY A 365 -8.82 -10.00 -11.30
N ASP A 366 -8.92 -10.48 -12.54
CA ASP A 366 -10.18 -10.57 -13.28
C ASP A 366 -11.14 -11.49 -12.52
N LEU A 367 -12.30 -10.97 -12.13
CA LEU A 367 -13.31 -11.73 -11.40
C LEU A 367 -14.32 -12.33 -12.41
N PRO A 368 -14.49 -13.67 -12.58
CA PRO A 368 -15.48 -14.35 -13.45
C PRO A 368 -16.77 -14.83 -12.71
N GLU A 369 -17.88 -15.10 -13.42
CA GLU A 369 -19.29 -14.90 -12.95
C GLU A 369 -19.73 -16.17 -12.28
N TRP A 370 -19.97 -16.11 -10.98
CA TRP A 370 -20.40 -17.28 -10.26
C TRP A 370 -21.03 -16.96 -8.91
N THR A 371 -21.95 -17.82 -8.48
CA THR A 371 -22.58 -17.78 -7.17
C THR A 371 -21.73 -18.61 -6.19
N PRO A 372 -21.13 -18.00 -5.16
CA PRO A 372 -20.24 -18.71 -4.25
C PRO A 372 -21.01 -19.69 -3.32
N PRO A 373 -20.38 -20.78 -2.88
CA PRO A 373 -20.91 -21.63 -1.82
C PRO A 373 -20.70 -20.92 -0.47
N GLU A 374 -21.78 -20.80 0.31
CA GLU A 374 -21.86 -20.26 1.68
C GLU A 374 -21.05 -18.96 1.95
N GLN A 375 -21.69 -17.81 1.78
CA GLN A 375 -21.15 -16.53 2.28
C GLN A 375 -21.03 -16.57 3.80
N GLY A 376 -19.81 -16.34 4.30
CA GLY A 376 -19.61 -16.07 5.71
C GLY A 376 -20.27 -14.76 6.10
N ARG A 377 -20.70 -14.65 7.36
CA ARG A 377 -21.12 -13.37 7.93
C ARG A 377 -19.95 -12.80 8.73
N PHE A 378 -19.71 -11.49 8.63
CA PHE A 378 -18.84 -10.80 9.58
C PHE A 378 -19.53 -10.77 10.95
N VAL A 379 -18.94 -11.47 11.93
CA VAL A 379 -19.51 -11.61 13.28
C VAL A 379 -18.52 -11.06 14.31
N LEU A 380 -19.03 -10.16 15.15
CA LEU A 380 -18.27 -9.50 16.21
C LEU A 380 -18.26 -10.34 17.50
N PRO A 381 -17.31 -10.09 18.42
CA PRO A 381 -17.41 -10.59 19.79
C PRO A 381 -18.72 -10.17 20.46
N ASP A 382 -19.30 -11.06 21.26
CA ASP A 382 -20.60 -10.82 21.94
C ASP A 382 -20.53 -9.63 22.90
N ASP A 383 -19.34 -9.35 23.46
CA ASP A 383 -19.04 -8.29 24.41
C ASP A 383 -18.35 -7.07 23.77
N TYR A 384 -18.31 -6.99 22.43
CA TYR A 384 -17.78 -5.80 21.77
C TYR A 384 -18.63 -4.57 22.19
N PRO A 385 -18.04 -3.39 22.46
CA PRO A 385 -18.75 -2.19 22.98
C PRO A 385 -19.47 -1.35 21.92
N GLU A 386 -20.78 -1.10 22.08
CA GLU A 386 -21.60 -0.32 21.14
C GLU A 386 -20.94 0.98 20.68
N PRO A 387 -21.15 1.42 19.41
CA PRO A 387 -20.60 2.69 18.93
C PRO A 387 -20.95 3.80 19.90
N ALA A 388 -19.96 4.63 20.25
CA ALA A 388 -20.21 5.80 21.07
C ALA A 388 -21.29 6.66 20.37
N ARG A 389 -22.39 6.97 21.08
CA ARG A 389 -23.41 7.90 20.56
C ARG A 389 -22.74 9.26 20.41
N ARG A 390 -22.58 9.72 19.17
CA ARG A 390 -22.11 11.07 18.85
C ARG A 390 -23.22 12.10 19.03
#